data_AF-A0A3B9ZTJ0-F1
#
_entry.id   AF-A0A3B9ZTJ0-F1
#
_cell.length_a   1.000
_cell.length_b   1.000
_cell.length_c   1.000
_cell.angle_alpha   90.00
_cell.angle_beta   90.00
_cell.angle_gamma   90.00
#
_symmetry.space_group_name_H-M   'P 1'
#
loop_
_entity.id
_entity.type
_entity.pdbx_description
1 polymer ?
#
loop_
_entity_poly.entity_id
_entity_poly.type
_entity_poly.pdbx_seq_one_letter_code
_entity_poly.pdbx_strand_id
1 'polypeptide(L)'
;FPAAQKVKWSVEKPGEFEAEYKLNGVESSVLLDAKGNILETEEEIKEGELPQGVKASIAKDFAGYKLDEIEKATDAKGTITFEMEASKGKDKLEISFDSNGKLMGKKPLKEEKED
;
A
#
# COMPACT_ATOMS: atom_id res chain seq x y z
N PHE A 1 7.81 15.26 7.26
CA PHE A 1 8.25 15.22 5.85
C PHE A 1 8.36 16.64 5.27
N PRO A 2 9.44 17.40 5.55
CA PRO A 2 9.52 18.82 5.16
C PRO A 2 9.61 19.06 3.64
N ALA A 3 9.98 18.03 2.86
CA ALA A 3 10.06 18.09 1.40
C ALA A 3 8.80 17.53 0.69
N ALA A 4 7.75 17.18 1.44
CA ALA A 4 6.51 16.65 0.88
C ALA A 4 5.82 17.70 -0.02
N GLN A 5 5.28 17.23 -1.14
CA GLN A 5 4.58 18.04 -2.13
C GLN A 5 3.20 17.47 -2.38
N LYS A 6 2.27 18.30 -2.88
CA LYS A 6 0.91 17.88 -3.26
C LYS A 6 0.16 17.14 -2.14
N VAL A 7 0.35 17.58 -0.90
CA VAL A 7 -0.24 16.93 0.27
C VAL A 7 -1.77 16.98 0.20
N LYS A 8 -2.41 15.81 0.31
CA LYS A 8 -3.86 15.65 0.48
C LYS A 8 -4.10 14.93 1.79
N TRP A 9 -5.17 15.30 2.49
CA TRP A 9 -5.55 14.69 3.75
C TRP A 9 -6.90 13.99 3.62
N SER A 10 -6.98 12.79 4.17
CA SER A 10 -8.19 11.99 4.28
C SER A 10 -8.36 11.51 5.73
N VAL A 11 -9.58 11.11 6.07
CA VAL A 11 -9.86 10.40 7.32
C VAL A 11 -10.04 8.94 6.95
N GLU A 12 -9.04 8.10 7.24
CA GLU A 12 -9.08 6.68 6.94
C GLU A 12 -10.15 5.97 7.79
N LYS A 13 -10.12 6.26 9.09
CA LYS A 13 -11.19 5.86 10.02
C LYS A 13 -11.25 6.79 11.22
N PRO A 14 -12.33 6.76 12.04
CA PRO A 14 -12.45 7.67 13.18
C PRO A 14 -11.24 7.62 14.11
N GLY A 15 -10.49 8.73 14.17
CA GLY A 15 -9.28 8.87 14.98
C GLY A 15 -7.96 8.55 14.26
N GLU A 16 -8.02 8.21 12.97
CA GLU A 16 -6.86 7.99 12.11
C GLU A 16 -6.95 8.88 10.87
N PHE A 17 -5.83 9.51 10.55
CA PHE A 17 -5.72 10.52 9.50
C PHE A 17 -4.58 10.14 8.60
N GLU A 18 -4.83 10.16 7.30
CA GLU A 18 -3.82 9.87 6.31
C GLU A 18 -3.46 11.14 5.55
N ALA A 19 -2.16 11.31 5.31
CA ALA A 19 -1.66 12.30 4.38
C ALA A 19 -0.97 11.60 3.22
N GLU A 20 -1.55 11.69 2.03
CA GLU A 20 -0.90 11.35 0.77
C GLU A 20 -0.07 12.53 0.28
N TYR A 21 1.13 12.27 -0.23
CA TYR A 21 2.03 13.28 -0.74
C TYR A 21 3.05 12.69 -1.72
N LYS A 22 3.64 13.57 -2.53
CA LYS A 22 4.85 13.23 -3.29
C LYS A 22 6.09 13.55 -2.50
N LEU A 23 6.99 12.57 -2.36
CA LEU A 23 8.33 12.76 -1.82
C LEU A 23 9.36 12.35 -2.86
N ASN A 24 10.20 13.29 -3.30
CA ASN A 24 11.19 13.06 -4.37
C ASN A 24 10.58 12.49 -5.67
N GLY A 25 9.31 12.79 -5.94
CA GLY A 25 8.58 12.30 -7.12
C GLY A 25 7.89 10.95 -6.96
N VAL A 26 8.08 10.27 -5.82
CA VAL A 26 7.42 9.01 -5.45
C VAL A 26 6.13 9.34 -4.69
N GLU A 27 5.01 8.68 -5.01
CA GLU A 27 3.80 8.78 -4.18
C GLU A 27 4.05 8.09 -2.84
N SER A 28 3.61 8.70 -1.76
CA SER A 28 3.86 8.23 -0.40
C SER A 28 2.72 8.65 0.51
N SER A 29 2.47 7.85 1.55
CA SER A 29 1.47 8.16 2.57
C SER A 29 2.11 8.23 3.97
N VAL A 30 1.38 8.83 4.90
CA VAL A 30 1.61 8.62 6.33
C VAL A 30 0.27 8.55 7.03
N LEU A 31 0.05 7.45 7.75
CA LEU A 31 -1.09 7.27 8.62
C LEU A 31 -0.73 7.70 10.04
N LEU A 32 -1.55 8.57 10.61
CA LEU A 32 -1.36 9.17 11.93
C LEU A 32 -2.54 8.88 12.84
N ASP A 33 -2.28 8.67 14.13
CA ASP A 33 -3.32 8.70 15.14
C ASP A 33 -3.73 10.14 15.51
N ALA A 34 -4.82 10.29 16.27
CA ALA A 34 -5.30 11.59 16.75
C ALA A 34 -4.33 12.37 17.66
N LYS A 35 -3.22 11.76 18.09
CA LYS A 35 -2.15 12.42 18.86
C LYS A 35 -0.97 12.82 17.96
N GLY A 36 -1.01 12.48 16.67
CA GLY A 36 0.05 12.72 15.70
C GLY A 36 1.16 11.68 15.74
N ASN A 37 0.95 10.51 16.36
CA ASN A 37 1.90 9.40 16.26
C ASN A 37 1.76 8.73 14.89
N ILE A 38 2.89 8.39 14.28
CA ILE A 38 2.92 7.59 13.05
C ILE A 38 2.48 6.17 13.37
N LEU A 39 1.45 5.72 12.67
CA LEU A 39 0.97 4.34 12.69
C LEU A 39 1.64 3.54 11.55
N GLU A 40 1.71 4.15 10.37
CA GLU A 40 2.24 3.54 9.16
C GLU A 40 2.75 4.60 8.17
N THR A 41 3.69 4.22 7.33
CA THR A 41 4.11 4.99 6.15
C THR A 41 4.16 4.07 4.95
N GLU A 42 3.70 4.55 3.81
CA GLU A 42 3.83 3.82 2.54
C GLU A 42 4.61 4.63 1.52
N GLU A 43 5.28 3.92 0.62
CA GLU A 43 5.89 4.49 -0.57
C GLU A 43 5.63 3.57 -1.77
N GLU A 44 5.27 4.17 -2.90
CA GLU A 44 5.12 3.46 -4.16
C GLU A 44 6.47 2.86 -4.58
N ILE A 45 6.45 1.59 -4.96
CA ILE A 45 7.60 0.86 -5.46
C ILE A 45 7.28 0.19 -6.80
N LYS A 46 8.30 -0.17 -7.55
CA LYS A 46 8.12 -0.94 -8.78
C LYS A 46 8.01 -2.42 -8.46
N GLU A 47 7.31 -3.18 -9.32
CA GLU A 47 7.25 -4.65 -9.24
C GLU A 47 8.66 -5.29 -9.16
N GLY A 48 9.64 -4.69 -9.86
CA GLY A 48 11.04 -5.11 -9.83
C GLY A 48 11.68 -5.07 -8.44
N GLU A 49 11.16 -4.25 -7.53
CA GLU A 49 11.66 -4.05 -6.16
C GLU A 49 11.02 -5.02 -5.15
N LEU A 50 9.96 -5.74 -5.54
CA LEU A 50 9.36 -6.76 -4.69
C LEU A 50 10.35 -7.89 -4.35
N PRO A 51 10.34 -8.40 -3.11
CA PRO A 51 11.12 -9.57 -2.72
C PRO A 51 10.79 -10.79 -3.58
N GLN A 52 11.77 -11.67 -3.76
CA GLN A 52 11.61 -12.89 -4.58
C GLN A 52 10.47 -13.78 -4.06
N GLY A 53 10.30 -13.88 -2.73
CA GLY A 53 9.22 -14.65 -2.12
C GLY A 53 7.83 -14.12 -2.51
N VAL A 54 7.66 -12.80 -2.46
CA VAL A 54 6.42 -12.13 -2.87
C VAL A 54 6.12 -12.38 -4.35
N LYS A 55 7.11 -12.17 -5.23
CA LYS A 55 6.98 -12.46 -6.67
C LYS A 55 6.58 -13.91 -6.95
N ALA A 56 7.17 -14.86 -6.23
CA ALA A 56 6.84 -16.28 -6.37
C ALA A 56 5.39 -16.59 -5.96
N SER A 57 4.92 -16.00 -4.85
CA SER A 57 3.54 -16.16 -4.40
C SER A 57 2.54 -15.54 -5.37
N ILE A 58 2.83 -14.35 -5.90
CA ILE A 58 1.98 -13.70 -6.93
C ILE A 58 1.89 -14.57 -8.18
N ALA A 59 3.03 -15.05 -8.71
CA ALA A 59 3.06 -15.88 -9.90
C ALA A 59 2.26 -17.19 -9.73
N LYS A 60 2.23 -17.74 -8.51
CA LYS A 60 1.54 -18.99 -8.19
C LYS A 60 0.03 -18.78 -7.95
N ASP A 61 -0.32 -17.86 -7.05
CA ASP A 61 -1.67 -17.76 -6.49
C ASP A 61 -2.52 -16.69 -7.19
N PHE A 62 -1.88 -15.77 -7.93
CA PHE A 62 -2.52 -14.65 -8.65
C PHE A 62 -2.15 -14.63 -10.14
N ALA A 63 -1.98 -15.82 -10.74
CA ALA A 63 -1.64 -15.96 -12.15
C ALA A 63 -2.66 -15.27 -13.07
N GLY A 64 -2.15 -14.39 -13.93
CA GLY A 64 -2.94 -13.61 -14.89
C GLY A 64 -3.66 -12.40 -14.29
N TYR A 65 -3.38 -12.04 -13.03
CA TYR A 65 -3.70 -10.71 -12.53
C TYR A 65 -2.64 -9.71 -13.00
N LYS A 66 -3.07 -8.50 -13.32
CA LYS A 66 -2.22 -7.32 -13.50
C LYS A 66 -2.08 -6.66 -12.13
N LEU A 67 -0.85 -6.35 -11.74
CA LEU A 67 -0.58 -5.56 -10.55
C LEU A 67 -0.62 -4.07 -10.89
N ASP A 68 -1.19 -3.30 -9.99
CA ASP A 68 -1.26 -1.84 -10.00
C ASP A 68 -0.97 -1.33 -8.57
N GLU A 69 -0.58 -0.07 -8.42
CA GLU A 69 -0.34 0.61 -7.12
C GLU A 69 0.39 -0.25 -6.09
N ILE A 70 1.65 -0.61 -6.40
CA ILE A 70 2.45 -1.47 -5.52
C ILE A 70 3.17 -0.59 -4.49
N GLU A 71 2.96 -0.87 -3.23
CA GLU A 71 3.47 -0.07 -2.13
C GLU A 71 4.24 -0.91 -1.11
N LYS A 72 5.22 -0.27 -0.46
CA LYS A 72 5.90 -0.81 0.70
C LYS A 72 5.43 -0.08 1.94
N ALA A 73 4.55 -0.72 2.71
CA ALA A 73 4.09 -0.24 4.00
C ALA A 73 5.11 -0.57 5.10
N THR A 74 5.35 0.38 6.00
CA THR A 74 6.17 0.20 7.20
C THR A 74 5.41 0.68 8.43
N ASP A 75 5.09 -0.26 9.32
CA ASP A 75 4.38 0.06 10.57
C ASP A 75 5.29 0.76 11.60
N ALA A 76 4.68 1.27 12.68
CA ALA A 76 5.40 1.92 13.79
C ALA A 76 6.46 1.03 14.49
N LYS A 77 6.44 -0.29 14.28
CA LYS A 77 7.43 -1.25 14.81
C LYS A 77 8.54 -1.58 13.80
N GLY A 78 8.44 -1.06 12.58
CA GLY A 78 9.36 -1.36 11.47
C GLY A 78 9.02 -2.66 10.73
N THR A 79 7.83 -3.22 10.93
CA THR A 79 7.34 -4.36 10.15
C THR A 79 7.05 -3.91 8.73
N ILE A 80 7.56 -4.64 7.74
CA ILE A 80 7.34 -4.34 6.33
C ILE A 80 6.26 -5.27 5.76
N THR A 81 5.29 -4.65 5.09
CA THR A 81 4.27 -5.30 4.27
C THR A 81 4.35 -4.75 2.84
N PHE A 82 4.07 -5.59 1.85
CA PHE A 82 3.93 -5.18 0.46
C PHE A 82 2.46 -5.25 0.08
N GLU A 83 1.89 -4.11 -0.28
CA GLU A 83 0.48 -3.97 -0.63
C GLU A 83 0.37 -3.67 -2.12
N MET A 84 -0.68 -4.15 -2.77
CA MET A 84 -0.90 -3.90 -4.19
C MET A 84 -2.36 -4.13 -4.58
N GLU A 85 -2.79 -3.37 -5.57
CA GLU A 85 -3.98 -3.71 -6.33
C GLU A 85 -3.66 -4.84 -7.33
N ALA A 86 -4.59 -5.78 -7.46
CA ALA A 86 -4.50 -6.86 -8.42
C ALA A 86 -5.81 -6.98 -9.19
N SER A 87 -5.75 -6.90 -10.51
CA SER A 87 -6.93 -6.95 -11.38
C SER A 87 -6.89 -8.07 -12.41
N LYS A 88 -8.02 -8.76 -12.61
CA LYS A 88 -8.23 -9.78 -13.65
C LYS A 88 -9.63 -9.68 -14.23
N GLY A 89 -9.75 -8.94 -15.33
CA GLY A 89 -11.06 -8.65 -15.93
C GLY A 89 -11.88 -7.75 -15.02
N LYS A 90 -13.01 -8.26 -14.50
CA LYS A 90 -13.86 -7.53 -13.54
C LYS A 90 -13.49 -7.80 -12.08
N ASP A 91 -12.63 -8.77 -11.83
CA ASP A 91 -12.15 -9.03 -10.47
C ASP A 91 -11.06 -8.03 -10.13
N LYS A 92 -11.25 -7.29 -9.04
CA LYS A 92 -10.29 -6.34 -8.49
C LYS A 92 -10.11 -6.63 -7.01
N LEU A 93 -8.86 -6.81 -6.61
CA LEU A 93 -8.48 -7.18 -5.26
C LEU A 93 -7.43 -6.20 -4.75
N GLU A 94 -7.45 -5.97 -3.46
CA GLU A 94 -6.30 -5.47 -2.72
C GLU A 94 -5.68 -6.66 -1.99
N ILE A 95 -4.38 -6.86 -2.19
CA ILE A 95 -3.63 -7.99 -1.61
C ILE A 95 -2.38 -7.48 -0.94
N SER A 96 -2.02 -8.13 0.17
CA SER A 96 -0.81 -7.77 0.90
C SER A 96 0.00 -8.99 1.33
N PHE A 97 1.33 -8.85 1.33
CA PHE A 97 2.28 -9.92 1.65
C PHE A 97 3.32 -9.46 2.66
N ASP A 98 3.80 -10.39 3.48
CA ASP A 98 5.02 -10.15 4.26
C ASP A 98 6.27 -10.24 3.36
N SER A 99 7.43 -9.88 3.92
CA SER A 99 8.72 -9.91 3.21
C SER A 99 9.15 -11.30 2.71
N ASN A 100 8.56 -12.39 3.22
CA ASN A 100 8.81 -13.75 2.78
C ASN A 100 7.83 -14.22 1.69
N GLY A 101 6.85 -13.40 1.33
CA GLY A 101 5.80 -13.74 0.36
C GLY A 101 4.62 -14.49 0.96
N LYS A 102 4.44 -14.49 2.28
CA LYS A 102 3.22 -15.03 2.89
C LYS A 102 2.08 -14.03 2.67
N LEU A 103 0.95 -14.50 2.15
CA LEU A 103 -0.26 -13.69 2.01
C LEU A 103 -0.77 -13.28 3.40
N MET A 104 -0.90 -11.98 3.61
CA MET A 104 -1.37 -11.35 4.85
C MET A 104 -2.82 -10.86 4.70
N GLY A 105 -3.17 -10.33 3.53
CA GLY A 105 -4.49 -9.80 3.23
C GLY A 105 -4.95 -10.10 1.81
N LYS A 106 -6.26 -10.31 1.64
CA LYS A 106 -6.94 -10.37 0.36
C LYS A 106 -8.39 -9.90 0.56
N LYS A 107 -8.75 -8.78 -0.05
CA LYS A 107 -10.11 -8.24 -0.01
C LYS A 107 -10.50 -7.69 -1.39
N PRO A 108 -11.81 -7.64 -1.73
CA PRO A 108 -12.24 -6.92 -2.93
C PRO A 108 -11.79 -5.46 -2.83
N LEU A 109 -11.25 -4.93 -3.93
CA LEU A 109 -10.88 -3.52 -3.99
C LEU A 109 -12.15 -2.69 -3.84
N LYS A 110 -12.15 -1.77 -2.88
CA LYS A 110 -13.25 -0.81 -2.73
C LYS A 110 -13.05 0.29 -3.75
N GLU A 111 -14.09 0.64 -4.49
CA GLU A 111 -14.06 1.87 -5.28
C GLU A 111 -13.97 3.04 -4.31
N GLU A 112 -12.90 3.83 -4.40
CA GLU A 112 -12.87 5.14 -3.77
C GLU A 112 -14.07 5.93 -4.27
N LYS A 113 -14.87 6.45 -3.34
CA LYS A 113 -15.90 7.41 -3.71
C LYS A 113 -15.19 8.73 -3.96
N GLU A 114 -15.21 9.19 -5.20
CA GLU A 114 -14.87 10.58 -5.51
C GLU A 114 -15.86 11.49 -4.74
N ASP A 115 -15.36 12.20 -3.72
CA ASP A 115 -16.06 13.31 -3.07
C ASP A 115 -15.87 14.62 -3.85
#